data_AF-A0A2D7X9C8-F1
#
_entry.id   AF-A0A2D7X9C8-F1
#
_cell.length_a   1.000
_cell.length_b   1.000
_cell.length_c   1.000
_cell.angle_alpha   90.00
_cell.angle_beta   90.00
_cell.angle_gamma   90.00
#
_symmetry.space_group_name_H-M   'P 1'
#
loop_
_entity.id
_entity.type
_entity.pdbx_description
1 polymer ?
#
loop_
_entity_poly.entity_id
_entity_poly.type
_entity_poly.pdbx_seq_one_letter_code
_entity_poly.pdbx_strand_id
1 'polypeptide(L)'
;MSKETSLAALDNCFTDFSDLIQGFSEDDWGMQSLCPDWDIRGVVTHLSGIENLLLGWIPKSADEWPPFAKVAEFESASADLSSHELVEKAMRILDERRDELSGISDDVWEAECMTPVGPATYGRFMNVRVFDFWVHQRDMTMPLGIETDDGGAHAEIALDEVHGSLGYIAGKKIGLEDGMSIAFHLHGAIQRDLFAAVDGRANVVDSVDDPTISISADMRSFMMLACGRIDPQEEIDAGRISWTGDATWGEKAARNLRFTI
;
A
#
# COMPACT_ATOMS: atom_id res chain seq x y z
N MET A 1 -14.24 -6.74 -4.00
CA MET A 1 -14.69 -5.35 -4.18
C MET A 1 -15.23 -5.17 -5.59
N SER A 2 -16.21 -4.30 -5.83
CA SER A 2 -16.73 -4.06 -7.20
C SER A 2 -15.77 -3.19 -8.01
N LYS A 3 -15.83 -3.29 -9.34
CA LYS A 3 -15.07 -2.45 -10.26
C LYS A 3 -15.27 -0.95 -10.00
N GLU A 4 -16.51 -0.52 -9.83
CA GLU A 4 -16.84 0.89 -9.60
C GLU A 4 -16.23 1.40 -8.29
N THR A 5 -16.23 0.57 -7.25
CA THR A 5 -15.64 0.93 -5.95
C THR A 5 -14.12 1.06 -6.06
N SER A 6 -13.46 0.12 -6.76
CA SER A 6 -12.02 0.17 -7.00
C SER A 6 -11.61 1.38 -7.85
N LEU A 7 -12.37 1.69 -8.91
CA LEU A 7 -12.12 2.85 -9.76
C LEU A 7 -12.30 4.17 -9.00
N ALA A 8 -13.38 4.29 -8.21
CA ALA A 8 -13.60 5.47 -7.37
C ALA A 8 -12.51 5.63 -6.30
N ALA A 9 -12.04 4.53 -5.71
CA ALA A 9 -10.95 4.57 -4.76
C ALA A 9 -9.62 5.00 -5.39
N LEU A 10 -9.30 4.51 -6.59
CA LEU A 10 -8.10 4.93 -7.32
C LEU A 10 -8.18 6.41 -7.75
N ASP A 11 -9.36 6.89 -8.14
CA ASP A 11 -9.56 8.31 -8.46
C ASP A 11 -9.40 9.23 -7.23
N ASN A 12 -9.83 8.77 -6.05
CA ASN A 12 -9.55 9.47 -4.78
C ASN A 12 -8.03 9.53 -4.51
N CYS A 13 -7.30 8.42 -4.69
CA CYS A 13 -5.85 8.41 -4.57
C CYS A 13 -5.19 9.42 -5.52
N PHE A 14 -5.65 9.52 -6.77
CA PHE A 14 -5.14 10.50 -7.71
C PHE A 14 -5.43 11.93 -7.26
N THR A 15 -6.63 12.21 -6.74
CA THR A 15 -6.99 13.53 -6.21
C THR A 15 -6.08 13.93 -5.05
N ASP A 16 -5.98 13.06 -4.05
CA ASP A 16 -5.18 13.31 -2.85
C ASP A 16 -3.70 13.47 -3.20
N PHE A 17 -3.18 12.67 -4.13
CA PHE A 17 -1.79 12.80 -4.60
C PHE A 17 -1.57 14.09 -5.38
N SER A 18 -2.48 14.45 -6.30
CA SER A 18 -2.44 15.72 -7.04
C SER A 18 -2.45 16.94 -6.11
N ASP A 19 -3.34 16.95 -5.11
CA ASP A 19 -3.44 18.05 -4.15
C ASP A 19 -2.18 18.16 -3.30
N LEU A 20 -1.62 17.02 -2.89
CA LEU A 20 -0.40 16.96 -2.10
C LEU A 20 0.81 17.55 -2.85
N ILE A 21 1.08 17.06 -4.08
CA ILE A 21 2.28 17.48 -4.82
C ILE A 21 2.23 18.93 -5.30
N GLN A 22 1.02 19.48 -5.49
CA GLN A 22 0.83 20.90 -5.80
C GLN A 22 1.03 21.79 -4.56
N GLY A 23 0.85 21.23 -3.36
CA GLY A 23 1.02 21.93 -2.08
C GLY A 23 2.45 21.96 -1.56
N PHE A 24 3.37 21.15 -2.13
CA PHE A 24 4.76 21.12 -1.69
C PHE A 24 5.52 22.41 -2.00
N SER A 25 6.33 22.84 -1.03
CA SER A 25 7.37 23.86 -1.22
C SER A 25 8.60 23.27 -1.92
N GLU A 26 9.48 24.13 -2.44
CA GLU A 26 10.72 23.68 -3.07
C GLU A 26 11.64 22.87 -2.12
N ASP A 27 11.62 23.19 -0.83
CA ASP A 27 12.44 22.50 0.18
C ASP A 27 11.93 21.07 0.47
N ASP A 28 10.63 20.81 0.29
CA ASP A 28 10.02 19.51 0.57
C ASP A 28 10.52 18.41 -0.38
N TRP A 29 10.77 18.76 -1.65
CA TRP A 29 11.12 17.79 -2.70
C TRP A 29 12.38 16.97 -2.42
N GLY A 30 13.35 17.58 -1.74
CA GLY A 30 14.62 16.94 -1.36
C GLY A 30 14.59 16.27 0.01
N MET A 31 13.46 16.30 0.74
CA MET A 31 13.31 15.62 2.02
C MET A 31 13.36 14.10 1.81
N GLN A 32 14.06 13.39 2.69
CA GLN A 32 14.07 11.93 2.71
C GLN A 32 12.65 11.40 2.97
N SER A 33 12.16 10.51 2.11
CA SER A 33 10.89 9.81 2.33
C SER A 33 11.08 8.60 3.26
N LEU A 34 9.98 7.96 3.69
CA LEU A 34 10.07 6.69 4.42
C LEU A 34 10.54 5.50 3.55
N CYS A 35 10.66 5.68 2.22
CA CYS A 35 11.40 4.76 1.36
C CYS A 35 12.90 5.08 1.47
N PRO A 36 13.76 4.15 1.94
CA PRO A 36 15.18 4.44 2.19
C PRO A 36 15.96 4.94 0.96
N ASP A 37 15.56 4.51 -0.23
CA ASP A 37 16.25 4.84 -1.47
C ASP A 37 15.72 6.12 -2.15
N TRP A 38 14.64 6.72 -1.63
CA TRP A 38 13.95 7.83 -2.29
C TRP A 38 13.78 9.04 -1.37
N ASP A 39 14.08 10.22 -1.90
CA ASP A 39 13.49 11.46 -1.42
C ASP A 39 12.03 11.58 -1.92
N ILE A 40 11.34 12.65 -1.52
CA ILE A 40 9.95 12.90 -1.94
C ILE A 40 9.85 12.97 -3.47
N ARG A 41 10.84 13.56 -4.16
CA ARG A 41 10.90 13.57 -5.63
C ARG A 41 10.93 12.15 -6.21
N GLY A 42 11.70 11.24 -5.62
CA GLY A 42 11.75 9.84 -6.01
C GLY A 42 10.39 9.16 -5.90
N VAL A 43 9.65 9.39 -4.81
CA VAL A 43 8.30 8.85 -4.62
C VAL A 43 7.32 9.39 -5.68
N VAL A 44 7.32 10.70 -5.94
CA VAL A 44 6.48 11.31 -6.98
C VAL A 44 6.82 10.75 -8.36
N THR A 45 8.10 10.57 -8.65
CA THR A 45 8.58 10.02 -9.93
C THR A 45 8.16 8.56 -10.09
N HIS A 46 8.24 7.74 -9.05
CA HIS A 46 7.75 6.36 -9.05
C HIS A 46 6.26 6.28 -9.33
N LEU A 47 5.43 6.96 -8.54
CA LEU A 47 3.96 6.93 -8.71
C LEU A 47 3.55 7.40 -10.11
N SER A 48 4.09 8.52 -10.57
CA SER A 48 3.80 9.07 -11.91
C SER A 48 4.34 8.16 -13.02
N GLY A 49 5.49 7.52 -12.82
CA GLY A 49 6.11 6.62 -13.77
C GLY A 49 5.31 5.33 -13.97
N ILE A 50 4.74 4.78 -12.89
CA ILE A 50 3.83 3.63 -12.99
C ILE A 50 2.54 4.01 -13.69
N GLU A 51 1.94 5.16 -13.38
CA GLU A 51 0.74 5.56 -14.13
C GLU A 51 1.04 5.85 -15.61
N ASN A 52 2.20 6.43 -15.92
CA ASN A 52 2.64 6.63 -17.30
C ASN A 52 2.90 5.33 -18.07
N LEU A 53 3.44 4.29 -17.44
CA LEU A 53 3.67 3.02 -18.13
C LEU A 53 2.34 2.29 -18.42
N LEU A 54 1.32 2.50 -17.59
CA LEU A 54 0.01 1.88 -17.70
C LEU A 54 -0.89 2.58 -18.73
N LEU A 55 -0.62 3.83 -19.08
CA LEU A 55 -1.31 4.53 -20.16
C LEU A 55 -1.29 3.72 -21.46
N GLY A 56 -2.47 3.39 -21.98
CA GLY A 56 -2.67 2.61 -23.20
C GLY A 56 -2.28 1.14 -23.08
N TRP A 57 -1.92 0.65 -21.88
CA TRP A 57 -1.59 -0.75 -21.67
C TRP A 57 -2.82 -1.55 -21.22
N ILE A 58 -3.15 -2.56 -22.02
CA ILE A 58 -4.16 -3.57 -21.74
C ILE A 58 -3.50 -4.93 -21.92
N PRO A 59 -3.59 -5.84 -20.92
CA PRO A 59 -3.02 -7.17 -21.04
C PRO A 59 -3.72 -7.98 -22.14
N LYS A 60 -2.92 -8.73 -22.90
CA LYS A 60 -3.36 -9.58 -24.02
C LYS A 60 -3.30 -11.06 -23.68
N SER A 61 -2.65 -11.43 -22.57
CA SER A 61 -2.58 -12.80 -22.05
C SER A 61 -2.24 -12.82 -20.57
N ALA A 62 -2.59 -13.92 -19.89
CA ALA A 62 -2.28 -14.15 -18.48
C ALA A 62 -0.78 -14.05 -18.12
N ASP A 63 0.12 -14.43 -19.04
CA ASP A 63 1.57 -14.39 -18.82
C ASP A 63 2.20 -13.01 -19.12
N GLU A 64 1.41 -12.01 -19.55
CA GLU A 64 1.93 -10.69 -19.91
C GLU A 64 2.18 -9.83 -18.67
N TRP A 65 3.38 -9.25 -18.60
CA TRP A 65 3.75 -8.27 -17.59
C TRP A 65 3.46 -6.84 -18.06
N PRO A 66 3.12 -5.91 -17.15
CA PRO A 66 3.17 -4.49 -17.43
C PRO A 66 4.54 -4.09 -17.99
N PRO A 67 4.61 -3.07 -18.86
CA PRO A 67 5.84 -2.67 -19.53
C PRO A 67 6.81 -1.92 -18.59
N PHE A 68 7.27 -2.56 -17.51
CA PHE A 68 8.07 -1.95 -16.44
C PHE A 68 9.40 -1.35 -16.92
N ALA A 69 9.92 -1.78 -18.07
CA ALA A 69 11.08 -1.13 -18.70
C ALA A 69 10.86 0.38 -18.94
N LYS A 70 9.60 0.82 -19.13
CA LYS A 70 9.23 2.23 -19.29
C LYS A 70 9.40 3.07 -18.02
N VAL A 71 9.52 2.45 -16.84
CA VAL A 71 9.78 3.20 -15.59
C VAL A 71 11.14 3.87 -15.64
N ALA A 72 12.18 3.13 -16.02
CA ALA A 72 13.53 3.67 -16.15
C ALA A 72 13.61 4.77 -17.23
N GLU A 73 12.86 4.62 -18.33
CA GLU A 73 12.72 5.66 -19.35
C GLU A 73 12.06 6.93 -18.79
N PHE A 74 11.00 6.76 -17.99
CA PHE A 74 10.30 7.86 -17.33
C PHE A 74 11.19 8.58 -16.31
N GLU A 75 11.90 7.84 -15.46
CA GLU A 75 12.86 8.36 -14.49
C GLU A 75 13.95 9.18 -15.19
N SER A 76 14.58 8.61 -16.22
CA SER A 76 15.61 9.31 -16.99
C SER A 76 15.07 10.56 -17.66
N ALA A 77 13.86 10.52 -18.21
CA ALA A 77 13.21 11.68 -18.84
C ALA A 77 12.71 12.71 -17.84
N SER A 78 12.71 12.39 -16.54
CA SER A 78 12.24 13.28 -15.47
C SER A 78 13.39 13.78 -14.58
N ALA A 79 14.61 13.26 -14.75
CA ALA A 79 15.78 13.61 -13.95
C ALA A 79 16.09 15.11 -13.96
N ASP A 80 16.03 15.75 -15.14
CA ASP A 80 16.39 17.15 -15.33
C ASP A 80 15.20 18.14 -15.21
N LEU A 81 13.99 17.64 -14.94
CA LEU A 81 12.81 18.51 -14.78
C LEU A 81 12.90 19.28 -13.47
N SER A 82 12.48 20.54 -13.47
CA SER A 82 12.15 21.25 -12.22
C SER A 82 10.99 20.55 -11.49
N SER A 83 10.84 20.81 -10.20
CA SER A 83 9.71 20.31 -9.39
C SER A 83 8.37 20.69 -10.02
N HIS A 84 8.25 21.94 -10.48
CA HIS A 84 7.06 22.42 -11.21
C HIS A 84 6.78 21.63 -12.50
N GLU A 85 7.79 21.40 -13.34
CA GLU A 85 7.61 20.62 -14.58
C GLU A 85 7.27 19.15 -14.29
N LEU A 86 7.81 18.58 -13.21
CA LEU A 86 7.45 17.23 -12.78
C LEU A 86 5.99 17.17 -12.32
N VAL A 87 5.51 18.16 -11.56
CA VAL A 87 4.10 18.27 -11.17
C VAL A 87 3.21 18.41 -12.41
N GLU A 88 3.50 19.31 -13.34
CA GLU A 88 2.71 19.46 -14.58
C GLU A 88 2.64 18.16 -15.39
N LYS A 89 3.75 17.42 -15.44
CA LYS A 89 3.82 16.12 -16.11
C LYS A 89 2.98 15.08 -15.38
N ALA A 90 3.08 14.99 -14.06
CA ALA A 90 2.30 14.08 -13.23
C ALA A 90 0.80 14.35 -13.38
N MET A 91 0.37 15.62 -13.29
CA MET A 91 -1.03 16.00 -13.47
C MET A 91 -1.61 15.55 -14.81
N ARG A 92 -0.87 15.77 -15.91
CA ARG A 92 -1.28 15.31 -17.24
C ARG A 92 -1.48 13.79 -17.30
N ILE A 93 -0.54 13.03 -16.73
CA ILE A 93 -0.60 11.56 -16.71
C ILE A 93 -1.82 11.09 -15.91
N LEU A 94 -2.07 11.68 -14.75
CA LEU A 94 -3.21 11.31 -13.90
C LEU A 94 -4.54 11.63 -14.60
N ASP A 95 -4.66 12.78 -15.27
CA ASP A 95 -5.85 13.13 -16.04
C ASP A 95 -6.07 12.16 -17.23
N GLU A 96 -5.02 11.82 -17.98
CA GLU A 96 -5.12 10.83 -19.06
C GLU A 96 -5.51 9.44 -18.54
N ARG A 97 -4.98 9.05 -17.37
CA ARG A 97 -5.33 7.77 -16.71
C ARG A 97 -6.77 7.77 -16.21
N ARG A 98 -7.27 8.88 -15.65
CA ARG A 98 -8.68 9.03 -15.26
C ARG A 98 -9.60 8.82 -16.45
N ASP A 99 -9.31 9.49 -17.56
CA ASP A 99 -10.09 9.36 -18.78
C ASP A 99 -10.11 7.91 -19.28
N GLU A 100 -8.96 7.25 -19.34
CA GLU A 100 -8.85 5.84 -19.75
C GLU A 100 -9.62 4.89 -18.82
N LEU A 101 -9.44 5.03 -17.51
CA LEU A 101 -10.08 4.19 -16.51
C LEU A 101 -11.60 4.37 -16.46
N SER A 102 -12.11 5.58 -16.73
CA SER A 102 -13.55 5.85 -16.78
C SER A 102 -14.27 5.08 -17.90
N GLY A 103 -13.55 4.73 -18.97
CA GLY A 103 -14.07 4.04 -20.14
C GLY A 103 -13.75 2.55 -20.20
N ILE A 104 -13.10 1.99 -19.17
CA ILE A 104 -12.62 0.60 -19.21
C ILE A 104 -13.80 -0.39 -19.24
N SER A 105 -13.73 -1.42 -20.08
CA SER A 105 -14.76 -2.46 -20.16
C SER A 105 -14.61 -3.50 -19.04
N ASP A 106 -15.64 -4.32 -18.81
CA ASP A 106 -15.55 -5.43 -17.84
C ASP A 106 -14.61 -6.52 -18.34
N ASP A 107 -14.58 -6.77 -19.66
CA ASP A 107 -13.65 -7.73 -20.28
C ASP A 107 -12.18 -7.36 -20.02
N VAL A 108 -11.85 -6.07 -20.09
CA VAL A 108 -10.49 -5.59 -19.78
C VAL A 108 -10.23 -5.66 -18.27
N TRP A 109 -11.22 -5.30 -17.45
CA TRP A 109 -11.09 -5.34 -15.99
C TRP A 109 -10.82 -6.76 -15.47
N GLU A 110 -11.47 -7.75 -16.06
CA GLU A 110 -11.32 -9.18 -15.73
C GLU A 110 -10.18 -9.87 -16.50
N ALA A 111 -9.48 -9.17 -17.39
CA ALA A 111 -8.39 -9.75 -18.17
C ALA A 111 -7.24 -10.19 -17.25
N GLU A 112 -6.82 -11.44 -17.37
CA GLU A 112 -5.70 -12.01 -16.62
C GLU A 112 -4.36 -11.46 -17.12
N CYS A 113 -3.44 -11.21 -16.18
CA CYS A 113 -2.09 -10.73 -16.43
C CYS A 113 -1.15 -11.08 -15.27
N MET A 114 0.14 -10.83 -15.48
CA MET A 114 1.11 -10.82 -14.39
C MET A 114 1.09 -9.47 -13.67
N THR A 115 1.22 -9.48 -12.35
CA THR A 115 1.30 -8.27 -11.51
C THR A 115 2.48 -8.37 -10.55
N PRO A 116 2.91 -7.26 -9.90
CA PRO A 116 3.95 -7.30 -8.88
C PRO A 116 3.68 -8.27 -7.71
N VAL A 117 2.40 -8.59 -7.45
CA VAL A 117 1.99 -9.53 -6.39
C VAL A 117 1.67 -10.94 -6.91
N GLY A 118 1.98 -11.21 -8.19
CA GLY A 118 1.74 -12.50 -8.86
C GLY A 118 0.65 -12.43 -9.94
N PRO A 119 0.28 -13.58 -10.55
CA PRO A 119 -0.79 -13.64 -11.55
C PRO A 119 -2.14 -13.20 -10.97
N ALA A 120 -2.84 -12.29 -11.64
CA ALA A 120 -4.16 -11.80 -11.24
C ALA A 120 -4.89 -11.10 -12.41
N THR A 121 -6.09 -10.56 -12.18
CA THR A 121 -6.79 -9.73 -13.17
C THR A 121 -6.24 -8.29 -13.20
N TYR A 122 -6.47 -7.56 -14.29
CA TYR A 122 -6.15 -6.13 -14.39
C TYR A 122 -6.81 -5.33 -13.25
N GLY A 123 -8.07 -5.61 -12.94
CA GLY A 123 -8.78 -4.98 -11.83
C GLY A 123 -8.13 -5.25 -10.47
N ARG A 124 -7.64 -6.47 -10.23
CA ARG A 124 -6.87 -6.79 -9.03
C ARG A 124 -5.55 -6.01 -8.97
N PHE A 125 -4.91 -5.78 -10.12
CA PHE A 125 -3.74 -4.92 -10.21
C PHE A 125 -4.06 -3.45 -9.91
N MET A 126 -5.23 -2.95 -10.31
CA MET A 126 -5.68 -1.59 -9.93
C MET A 126 -5.85 -1.45 -8.41
N ASN A 127 -6.27 -2.49 -7.70
CA ASN A 127 -6.28 -2.47 -6.22
C ASN A 127 -4.85 -2.41 -5.64
N VAL A 128 -3.87 -3.05 -6.26
CA VAL A 128 -2.45 -2.88 -5.89
C VAL A 128 -2.02 -1.43 -6.12
N ARG A 129 -2.49 -0.77 -7.19
CA ARG A 129 -2.22 0.66 -7.42
C ARG A 129 -2.79 1.52 -6.30
N VAL A 130 -4.03 1.26 -5.87
CA VAL A 130 -4.65 1.96 -4.73
C VAL A 130 -3.77 1.84 -3.47
N PHE A 131 -3.32 0.63 -3.14
CA PHE A 131 -2.40 0.40 -2.02
C PHE A 131 -1.08 1.16 -2.18
N ASP A 132 -0.48 1.11 -3.37
CA ASP A 132 0.79 1.78 -3.68
C ASP A 132 0.68 3.29 -3.46
N PHE A 133 -0.37 3.93 -3.97
CA PHE A 133 -0.65 5.35 -3.71
C PHE A 133 -0.87 5.62 -2.23
N TRP A 134 -1.74 4.83 -1.57
CA TRP A 134 -2.07 5.05 -0.16
C TRP A 134 -0.82 5.05 0.70
N VAL A 135 0.08 4.06 0.55
CA VAL A 135 1.33 3.96 1.32
C VAL A 135 2.29 5.08 0.94
N HIS A 136 2.54 5.30 -0.34
CA HIS A 136 3.53 6.28 -0.79
C HIS A 136 3.15 7.74 -0.50
N GLN A 137 1.86 8.06 -0.40
CA GLN A 137 1.44 9.34 0.14
C GLN A 137 1.94 9.54 1.57
N ARG A 138 1.85 8.50 2.43
CA ARG A 138 2.37 8.56 3.81
C ARG A 138 3.89 8.55 3.85
N ASP A 139 4.55 7.89 2.90
CA ASP A 139 6.02 7.95 2.76
C ASP A 139 6.51 9.39 2.57
N MET A 140 5.71 10.26 1.96
CA MET A 140 6.00 11.69 1.79
C MET A 140 5.46 12.56 2.93
N THR A 141 4.22 12.34 3.38
CA THR A 141 3.56 13.25 4.33
C THR A 141 4.06 13.11 5.76
N MET A 142 4.39 11.89 6.21
CA MET A 142 4.82 11.66 7.59
C MET A 142 6.14 12.37 7.93
N PRO A 143 7.21 12.32 7.10
CA PRO A 143 8.43 13.09 7.34
C PRO A 143 8.21 14.61 7.37
N LEU A 144 7.20 15.10 6.66
CA LEU A 144 6.84 16.52 6.61
C LEU A 144 5.88 16.94 7.73
N GLY A 145 5.36 16.00 8.52
CA GLY A 145 4.33 16.27 9.54
C GLY A 145 2.99 16.71 8.93
N ILE A 146 2.70 16.31 7.69
CA ILE A 146 1.43 16.58 7.02
C ILE A 146 0.45 15.45 7.37
N GLU A 147 -0.75 15.80 7.82
CA GLU A 147 -1.80 14.82 8.09
C GLU A 147 -2.48 14.35 6.80
N THR A 148 -2.86 13.07 6.76
CA THR A 148 -3.62 12.44 5.68
C THR A 148 -4.97 11.92 6.19
N ASP A 149 -5.97 11.83 5.30
CA ASP A 149 -7.18 11.05 5.57
C ASP A 149 -6.87 9.56 5.37
N ASP A 150 -6.84 8.78 6.45
CA ASP A 150 -6.59 7.33 6.42
C ASP A 150 -7.88 6.50 6.35
N GLY A 151 -9.02 7.14 6.11
CA GLY A 151 -10.31 6.48 5.97
C GLY A 151 -10.70 6.24 4.51
N GLY A 152 -11.95 5.84 4.33
CA GLY A 152 -12.58 5.72 3.02
C GLY A 152 -12.18 4.46 2.24
N ALA A 153 -12.71 4.36 1.02
CA ALA A 153 -12.60 3.13 0.21
C ALA A 153 -11.16 2.77 -0.18
N HIS A 154 -10.30 3.76 -0.40
CA HIS A 154 -8.91 3.53 -0.78
C HIS A 154 -8.08 2.99 0.40
N ALA A 155 -8.34 3.46 1.62
CA ALA A 155 -7.74 2.89 2.82
C ALA A 155 -8.24 1.45 3.10
N GLU A 156 -9.52 1.17 2.86
CA GLU A 156 -10.07 -0.19 2.99
C GLU A 156 -9.43 -1.16 1.97
N ILE A 157 -9.25 -0.73 0.71
CA ILE A 157 -8.53 -1.53 -0.30
C ILE A 157 -7.07 -1.74 0.11
N ALA A 158 -6.39 -0.68 0.57
CA ALA A 158 -5.01 -0.80 1.02
C ALA A 158 -4.88 -1.79 2.19
N LEU A 159 -5.80 -1.73 3.15
CA LEU A 159 -5.85 -2.69 4.26
C LEU A 159 -6.11 -4.12 3.80
N ASP A 160 -6.96 -4.33 2.79
CA ASP A 160 -7.23 -5.65 2.22
C ASP A 160 -5.96 -6.28 1.61
N GLU A 161 -5.03 -5.50 1.07
CA GLU A 161 -3.73 -6.00 0.58
C GLU A 161 -2.87 -6.58 1.70
N VAL A 162 -2.81 -5.87 2.84
CA VAL A 162 -2.07 -6.34 4.02
C VAL A 162 -2.77 -7.54 4.65
N HIS A 163 -4.10 -7.49 4.74
CA HIS A 163 -4.91 -8.58 5.26
C HIS A 163 -4.72 -9.87 4.45
N GLY A 164 -4.71 -9.79 3.11
CA GLY A 164 -4.42 -10.94 2.23
C GLY A 164 -3.03 -11.55 2.46
N SER A 165 -2.09 -10.75 2.97
CA SER A 165 -0.73 -11.18 3.33
C SER A 165 -0.59 -11.66 4.78
N LEU A 166 -1.65 -11.59 5.59
CA LEU A 166 -1.57 -11.83 7.03
C LEU A 166 -1.15 -13.27 7.38
N GLY A 167 -1.53 -14.26 6.58
CA GLY A 167 -1.02 -15.62 6.73
C GLY A 167 0.51 -15.72 6.54
N TYR A 168 1.06 -14.99 5.57
CA TYR A 168 2.51 -14.91 5.39
C TYR A 168 3.19 -14.14 6.54
N ILE A 169 2.59 -13.02 6.99
CA ILE A 169 3.08 -12.25 8.14
C ILE A 169 3.12 -13.15 9.39
N ALA A 170 2.00 -13.77 9.75
CA ALA A 170 1.90 -14.64 10.92
C ALA A 170 2.86 -15.85 10.84
N GLY A 171 2.87 -16.58 9.72
CA GLY A 171 3.65 -17.82 9.62
C GLY A 171 5.13 -17.66 9.27
N LYS A 172 5.53 -16.57 8.59
CA LYS A 172 6.91 -16.39 8.12
C LYS A 172 7.63 -15.21 8.74
N LYS A 173 6.96 -14.07 8.94
CA LYS A 173 7.59 -12.88 9.51
C LYS A 173 7.61 -12.96 11.03
N ILE A 174 6.45 -13.17 11.64
CA ILE A 174 6.32 -13.43 13.08
C ILE A 174 6.81 -14.86 13.38
N GLY A 175 6.47 -15.82 12.52
CA GLY A 175 6.91 -17.21 12.65
C GLY A 175 6.16 -17.95 13.76
N LEU A 176 4.84 -17.76 13.84
CA LEU A 176 3.98 -18.51 14.75
C LEU A 176 4.07 -20.02 14.49
N GLU A 177 4.01 -20.79 15.57
CA GLU A 177 4.10 -22.25 15.54
C GLU A 177 2.74 -22.90 15.28
N ASP A 178 2.77 -24.19 14.95
CA ASP A 178 1.56 -24.97 14.71
C ASP A 178 0.62 -24.97 15.93
N GLY A 179 -0.67 -24.76 15.69
CA GLY A 179 -1.67 -24.62 16.74
C GLY A 179 -1.76 -23.23 17.38
N MET A 180 -0.91 -22.27 17.00
CA MET A 180 -1.01 -20.89 17.47
C MET A 180 -1.95 -20.05 16.60
N SER A 181 -2.47 -18.98 17.18
CA SER A 181 -3.31 -18.00 16.50
C SER A 181 -3.05 -16.58 16.99
N ILE A 182 -3.36 -15.61 16.13
CA ILE A 182 -3.20 -14.19 16.41
C ILE A 182 -4.43 -13.41 15.96
N ALA A 183 -4.85 -12.45 16.79
CA ALA A 183 -5.86 -11.47 16.48
C ALA A 183 -5.22 -10.07 16.42
N PHE A 184 -5.57 -9.28 15.42
CA PHE A 184 -5.25 -7.85 15.34
C PHE A 184 -6.56 -7.08 15.48
N HIS A 185 -6.63 -6.19 16.46
CA HIS A 185 -7.73 -5.26 16.70
C HIS A 185 -7.28 -3.88 16.25
N LEU A 186 -7.68 -3.49 15.05
CA LEU A 186 -7.31 -2.19 14.48
C LEU A 186 -8.28 -1.11 14.94
N HIS A 187 -7.74 0.06 15.27
CA HIS A 187 -8.50 1.25 15.63
C HIS A 187 -8.00 2.49 14.87
N GLY A 188 -8.65 3.64 15.08
CA GLY A 188 -8.36 4.88 14.36
C GLY A 188 -9.33 5.07 13.20
N ALA A 189 -8.81 5.37 12.00
CA ALA A 189 -9.61 5.68 10.83
C ALA A 189 -10.46 4.49 10.32
N ILE A 190 -9.95 3.27 10.46
CA ILE A 190 -10.70 2.03 10.21
C ILE A 190 -10.65 1.17 11.48
N GLN A 191 -11.83 0.73 11.93
CA GLN A 191 -11.97 -0.23 13.01
C GLN A 191 -12.27 -1.60 12.42
N ARG A 192 -11.33 -2.54 12.55
CA ARG A 192 -11.45 -3.87 11.95
C ARG A 192 -10.62 -4.88 12.72
N ASP A 193 -11.20 -6.07 12.92
CA ASP A 193 -10.49 -7.20 13.46
C ASP A 193 -9.95 -8.09 12.33
N LEU A 194 -8.69 -8.49 12.41
CA LEU A 194 -8.03 -9.38 11.46
C LEU A 194 -7.47 -10.59 12.19
N PHE A 195 -7.61 -11.79 11.61
CA PHE A 195 -7.23 -13.01 12.29
C PHE A 195 -6.37 -13.92 11.41
N ALA A 196 -5.40 -14.58 12.03
CA ALA A 196 -4.65 -15.65 11.40
C ALA A 196 -4.43 -16.81 12.38
N ALA A 197 -4.44 -18.03 11.85
CA ALA A 197 -4.19 -19.25 12.61
C ALA A 197 -3.25 -20.18 11.85
N VAL A 198 -2.46 -20.97 12.59
CA VAL A 198 -1.52 -21.94 12.04
C VAL A 198 -2.07 -23.36 12.21
N ASP A 199 -2.41 -23.99 11.09
CA ASP A 199 -2.74 -25.43 10.99
C ASP A 199 -1.90 -26.03 9.86
N GLY A 200 -0.68 -26.43 10.22
CA GLY A 200 0.44 -26.75 9.32
C GLY A 200 1.01 -25.54 8.58
N ARG A 201 0.15 -24.65 8.07
CA ARG A 201 0.48 -23.36 7.45
C ARG A 201 -0.40 -22.27 8.05
N ALA A 202 0.19 -21.10 8.25
CA ALA A 202 -0.55 -19.91 8.66
C ALA A 202 -1.49 -19.43 7.53
N ASN A 203 -2.76 -19.25 7.86
CA ASN A 203 -3.80 -18.76 6.95
C ASN A 203 -4.60 -17.64 7.62
N VAL A 204 -5.18 -16.77 6.79
CA VAL A 204 -6.24 -15.86 7.22
C VAL A 204 -7.47 -16.68 7.59
N VAL A 205 -8.13 -16.32 8.69
CA VAL A 205 -9.37 -16.96 9.14
C VAL A 205 -10.39 -15.90 9.54
N ASP A 206 -11.68 -16.26 9.54
CA ASP A 206 -12.75 -15.30 9.83
C ASP A 206 -12.82 -14.92 11.32
N SER A 207 -12.37 -15.82 12.19
CA SER A 207 -12.35 -15.63 13.65
C SER A 207 -11.41 -16.63 14.31
N VAL A 208 -10.98 -16.31 15.54
CA VAL A 208 -10.25 -17.24 16.42
C VAL A 208 -10.82 -17.12 17.83
N ASP A 209 -11.04 -18.26 18.49
CA ASP A 209 -11.40 -18.30 19.91
C ASP A 209 -10.11 -18.33 20.74
N ASP A 210 -10.04 -17.50 21.79
CA ASP A 210 -8.92 -17.41 22.73
C ASP A 210 -7.53 -17.38 22.04
N PRO A 211 -7.24 -16.33 21.23
CA PRO A 211 -6.00 -16.27 20.46
C PRO A 211 -4.76 -16.35 21.35
N THR A 212 -3.68 -16.95 20.82
CA THR A 212 -2.39 -16.99 21.55
C THR A 212 -1.86 -15.59 21.83
N ILE A 213 -2.04 -14.67 20.87
CA ILE A 213 -1.69 -13.26 20.97
C ILE A 213 -2.84 -12.41 20.43
N SER A 214 -3.18 -11.33 21.14
CA SER A 214 -4.00 -10.25 20.59
C SER A 214 -3.16 -8.97 20.51
N ILE A 215 -3.11 -8.36 19.34
CA ILE A 215 -2.47 -7.07 19.09
C ILE A 215 -3.56 -6.01 18.98
N SER A 216 -3.46 -4.92 19.72
CA SER A 216 -4.23 -3.69 19.48
C SER A 216 -3.32 -2.71 18.77
N ALA A 217 -3.75 -2.17 17.63
CA ALA A 217 -2.93 -1.24 16.86
C ALA A 217 -3.75 -0.12 16.22
N ASP A 218 -3.17 1.08 16.16
CA ASP A 218 -3.64 2.12 15.26
C ASP A 218 -3.49 1.65 13.81
N MET A 219 -4.50 1.90 12.98
CA MET A 219 -4.53 1.41 11.60
C MET A 219 -3.38 1.98 10.75
N ARG A 220 -3.05 3.27 10.87
CA ARG A 220 -1.92 3.88 10.15
C ARG A 220 -0.62 3.22 10.58
N SER A 221 -0.41 3.08 11.89
CA SER A 221 0.77 2.42 12.45
C SER A 221 0.91 0.97 11.97
N PHE A 222 -0.18 0.19 12.03
CA PHE A 222 -0.19 -1.20 11.55
C PHE A 222 0.21 -1.29 10.08
N MET A 223 -0.39 -0.46 9.22
CA MET A 223 -0.09 -0.42 7.79
C MET A 223 1.37 -0.07 7.53
N MET A 224 1.87 1.01 8.13
CA MET A 224 3.23 1.48 7.88
C MET A 224 4.29 0.53 8.45
N LEU A 225 4.00 -0.18 9.55
CA LEU A 225 4.84 -1.27 10.06
C LEU A 225 4.83 -2.50 9.14
N ALA A 226 3.65 -2.88 8.63
CA ALA A 226 3.52 -3.97 7.65
C ALA A 226 4.27 -3.65 6.33
N CYS A 227 4.34 -2.37 5.97
CA CYS A 227 5.12 -1.87 4.84
C CYS A 227 6.61 -1.63 5.18
N GLY A 228 7.03 -1.81 6.44
CA GLY A 228 8.42 -1.63 6.88
C GLY A 228 8.93 -0.20 6.83
N ARG A 229 8.03 0.79 6.96
CA ARG A 229 8.32 2.22 6.77
C ARG A 229 8.69 2.96 8.04
N ILE A 230 8.25 2.47 9.20
CA ILE A 230 8.46 3.12 10.50
C ILE A 230 9.07 2.14 11.52
N ASP A 231 9.68 2.69 12.57
CA ASP A 231 10.31 1.91 13.63
C ASP A 231 9.24 1.31 14.56
N PRO A 232 9.14 -0.02 14.70
CA PRO A 232 8.22 -0.64 15.67
C PRO A 232 8.45 -0.18 17.10
N GLN A 233 9.67 0.16 17.50
CA GLN A 233 9.93 0.61 18.88
C GLN A 233 9.23 1.93 19.19
N GLU A 234 9.25 2.89 18.28
CA GLU A 234 8.59 4.18 18.46
C GLU A 234 7.07 4.02 18.59
N GLU A 235 6.48 3.10 17.83
CA GLU A 235 5.05 2.79 17.89
C GLU A 235 4.65 2.09 19.19
N ILE A 236 5.51 1.19 19.70
CA ILE A 236 5.32 0.51 20.98
C ILE A 236 5.40 1.53 22.12
N ASP A 237 6.44 2.38 22.14
CA ASP A 237 6.66 3.37 23.19
C ASP A 237 5.55 4.43 23.22
N ALA A 238 4.98 4.76 22.05
CA ALA A 238 3.83 5.65 21.94
C ALA A 238 2.49 4.98 22.31
N GLY A 239 2.46 3.67 22.54
CA GLY A 239 1.24 2.90 22.82
C GLY A 239 0.31 2.78 21.62
N ARG A 240 0.79 3.06 20.39
CA ARG A 240 0.04 2.89 19.14
C ARG A 240 -0.01 1.43 18.69
N ILE A 241 0.86 0.58 19.23
CA ILE A 241 0.76 -0.88 19.17
C ILE A 241 0.97 -1.47 20.56
N SER A 242 0.09 -2.38 20.97
CA SER A 242 0.16 -3.07 22.26
C SER A 242 -0.40 -4.48 22.15
N TRP A 243 -0.18 -5.32 23.16
CA TRP A 243 -0.61 -6.72 23.09
C TRP A 243 -1.04 -7.32 24.43
N THR A 244 -1.84 -8.38 24.32
CA THR A 244 -2.22 -9.28 25.41
C THR A 244 -1.98 -10.74 25.00
N GLY A 245 -2.02 -11.65 25.96
CA GLY A 245 -1.69 -13.07 25.74
C GLY A 245 -0.22 -13.35 26.07
N ASP A 246 0.47 -14.11 25.22
CA ASP A 246 1.89 -14.40 25.41
C ASP A 246 2.76 -13.15 25.13
N ALA A 247 3.49 -12.68 26.14
CA ALA A 247 4.29 -11.47 26.04
C ALA A 247 5.48 -11.60 25.07
N THR A 248 6.11 -12.77 24.99
CA THR A 248 7.26 -13.01 24.11
C THR A 248 6.81 -12.97 22.65
N TRP A 249 5.69 -13.63 22.37
CA TRP A 249 5.14 -13.65 21.03
C TRP A 249 4.48 -12.33 20.64
N GLY A 250 3.87 -11.61 21.58
CA GLY A 250 3.31 -10.28 21.34
C GLY A 250 4.38 -9.26 20.97
N GLU A 251 5.49 -9.22 21.70
CA GLU A 251 6.63 -8.37 21.33
C GLU A 251 7.20 -8.76 19.96
N LYS A 252 7.36 -10.07 19.71
CA LYS A 252 7.84 -10.57 18.41
C LYS A 252 6.90 -10.15 17.28
N ALA A 253 5.59 -10.26 17.47
CA ALA A 253 4.58 -9.87 16.49
C ALA A 253 4.64 -8.36 16.18
N ALA A 254 4.67 -7.52 17.22
CA ALA A 254 4.74 -6.06 17.07
C ALA A 254 5.96 -5.58 16.28
N ARG A 255 7.07 -6.33 16.33
CA ARG A 255 8.33 -5.97 15.65
C ARG A 255 8.53 -6.60 14.27
N ASN A 256 7.71 -7.57 13.87
CA ASN A 256 7.96 -8.39 12.68
C ASN A 256 6.76 -8.42 11.73
N LEU A 257 6.14 -7.26 11.45
CA LEU A 257 5.01 -7.14 10.52
C LEU A 257 5.43 -6.99 9.05
N ARG A 258 6.64 -6.50 8.77
CA ARG A 258 7.10 -6.15 7.42
C ARG A 258 6.96 -7.30 6.41
N PHE A 259 6.02 -7.17 5.46
CA PHE A 259 5.81 -8.15 4.38
C PHE A 259 6.31 -7.67 3.01
N THR A 260 6.40 -6.36 2.81
CA THR A 260 6.97 -5.74 1.62
C THR A 260 8.50 -5.88 1.60
N ILE A 261 9.06 -5.85 0.39
CA ILE A 261 10.51 -5.85 0.14
C ILE A 261 11.05 -4.45 0.28
#